data_AF-A0A942AAE9-F1
#
_entry.id   AF-A0A942AAE9-F1
#
_cell.length_a   1.000
_cell.length_b   1.000
_cell.length_c   1.000
_cell.angle_alpha   90.00
_cell.angle_beta   90.00
_cell.angle_gamma   90.00
#
_symmetry.space_group_name_H-M   'P 1'
#
loop_
_entity.id
_entity.type
_entity.pdbx_description
1 polymer ?
#
loop_
_entity_poly.entity_id
_entity_poly.type
_entity_poly.pdbx_seq_one_letter_code
_entity_poly.pdbx_strand_id
1 'polypeptide(L)'
;MEEEKYQVNIPANVKVRTELINGIGIKELLTTAMAGGISLILDIPIYLITQNYLACLIIFGIITGFAFIAVMKDKNNGSIAGMALNIYKYLKEQKFYKYVTKEKK
;
A
#
# COMPACT_ATOMS: atom_id res chain seq x y z
N MET A 1 46.69 11.60 -15.83
CA MET A 1 46.39 10.58 -14.82
C MET A 1 44.94 10.79 -14.46
N GLU A 2 44.04 10.04 -15.10
CA GLU A 2 42.60 10.16 -14.84
C GLU A 2 42.33 9.72 -13.40
N GLU A 3 41.77 10.63 -12.61
CA GLU A 3 41.34 10.32 -11.26
C GLU A 3 40.18 9.31 -11.34
N GLU A 4 40.49 8.04 -11.15
CA GLU A 4 39.49 6.99 -10.97
C GLU A 4 38.65 7.33 -9.74
N LYS A 5 37.51 7.99 -9.97
CA LYS A 5 36.47 8.24 -8.96
C LYS A 5 36.06 6.89 -8.38
N TYR A 6 36.55 6.60 -7.18
CA TYR A 6 36.16 5.43 -6.40
C TYR A 6 34.67 5.53 -6.08
N GLN A 7 33.82 4.99 -6.94
CA GLN A 7 32.39 4.88 -6.68
C GLN A 7 32.18 3.77 -5.67
N VAL A 8 32.01 4.16 -4.40
CA VAL A 8 31.56 3.24 -3.35
C VAL A 8 30.16 2.77 -3.75
N ASN A 9 30.08 1.57 -4.33
CA ASN A 9 28.82 0.98 -4.71
C ASN A 9 28.12 0.48 -3.44
N ILE A 10 27.29 1.33 -2.84
CA ILE A 10 26.46 0.94 -1.70
C ILE A 10 25.45 -0.08 -2.24
N PRO A 11 25.45 -1.33 -1.76
CA PRO A 11 24.51 -2.33 -2.25
C PRO A 11 23.09 -1.83 -1.99
N ALA A 12 22.26 -1.85 -3.03
CA ALA A 12 20.84 -1.58 -2.88
C ALA A 12 20.27 -2.53 -1.83
N ASN A 13 19.56 -1.95 -0.84
CA ASN A 13 18.90 -2.59 0.29
C ASN A 13 18.84 -4.12 0.22
N VAL A 14 19.69 -4.81 1.00
CA VAL A 14 19.71 -6.28 1.03
C VAL A 14 18.36 -6.76 1.57
N LYS A 15 17.66 -7.56 0.78
CA LYS A 15 16.36 -8.12 1.16
C LYS A 15 16.55 -9.12 2.30
N VAL A 16 16.30 -8.68 3.52
CA VAL A 16 16.38 -9.51 4.73
C VAL A 16 15.11 -10.31 5.01
N ARG A 17 14.02 -10.06 4.25
CA ARG A 17 12.72 -10.75 4.43
C ARG A 17 12.52 -11.81 3.36
N THR A 18 11.89 -12.92 3.74
CA THR A 18 11.46 -13.96 2.80
C THR A 18 10.30 -13.42 1.96
N GLU A 19 10.56 -13.28 0.66
CA GLU A 19 9.57 -12.89 -0.33
C GLU A 19 9.24 -14.11 -1.19
N LEU A 20 7.94 -14.36 -1.41
CA LEU A 20 7.46 -15.40 -2.33
C LEU A 20 7.61 -14.92 -3.77
N ILE A 21 7.30 -13.64 -4.00
CA ILE A 21 7.46 -12.91 -5.25
C ILE A 21 8.08 -11.56 -4.87
N ASN A 22 8.85 -10.94 -5.76
CA ASN A 22 9.45 -9.64 -5.52
C ASN A 22 8.41 -8.64 -4.96
N GLY A 23 8.61 -8.16 -3.73
CA GLY A 23 7.70 -7.24 -3.05
C GLY A 23 6.52 -7.89 -2.29
N ILE A 24 6.33 -9.20 -2.34
CA ILE A 24 5.24 -9.93 -1.65
C ILE A 24 5.82 -11.01 -0.74
N GLY A 25 5.61 -10.88 0.57
CA GLY A 25 5.86 -11.93 1.55
C GLY A 25 4.56 -12.58 2.02
N ILE A 26 4.69 -13.46 3.01
CA ILE A 26 3.55 -14.18 3.61
C ILE A 26 2.55 -13.23 4.27
N LYS A 27 3.03 -12.13 4.87
CA LYS A 27 2.17 -11.14 5.53
C LYS A 27 1.28 -10.40 4.53
N GLU A 28 1.85 -9.99 3.40
CA GLU A 28 1.13 -9.33 2.33
C GLU A 28 0.09 -10.27 1.68
N LEU A 29 0.45 -11.55 1.50
CA LEU A 29 -0.45 -12.56 0.98
C LEU A 29 -1.64 -12.80 1.91
N LEU A 30 -1.41 -12.92 3.22
CA LEU A 30 -2.48 -13.07 4.21
C LEU A 30 -3.42 -11.87 4.22
N THR A 31 -2.87 -10.66 4.14
CA THR A 31 -3.68 -9.43 4.06
C THR A 31 -4.55 -9.40 2.80
N THR A 32 -4.00 -9.83 1.67
CA THR A 32 -4.74 -9.94 0.40
C THR A 32 -5.85 -10.99 0.49
N ALA A 33 -5.57 -12.14 1.11
CA ALA A 33 -6.56 -13.20 1.32
C ALA A 33 -7.72 -12.74 2.21
N MET A 34 -7.43 -11.98 3.29
CA MET A 34 -8.45 -11.37 4.13
C MET A 34 -9.34 -10.39 3.34
N ALA A 35 -8.74 -9.53 2.51
CA ALA A 35 -9.49 -8.63 1.64
C ALA A 35 -10.40 -9.40 0.66
N GLY A 36 -9.93 -10.52 0.11
CA GLY A 36 -10.74 -11.40 -0.72
C GLY A 36 -11.89 -12.05 0.02
N GLY A 37 -11.67 -12.53 1.25
CA GLY A 37 -12.74 -13.06 2.10
C GLY A 37 -13.83 -12.03 2.37
N ILE A 38 -13.45 -10.78 2.63
CA ILE A 38 -14.40 -9.66 2.81
C ILE A 38 -15.16 -9.38 1.50
N SER A 39 -14.48 -9.41 0.36
CA SER A 39 -15.12 -9.25 -0.95
C SER A 39 -16.22 -10.28 -1.18
N LEU A 40 -15.98 -11.55 -0.86
CA LEU A 40 -16.99 -12.61 -1.02
C LEU A 40 -18.23 -12.36 -0.17
N ILE A 41 -18.07 -11.80 1.04
CA ILE A 41 -19.21 -11.42 1.89
C ILE A 41 -20.02 -10.30 1.23
N LEU A 42 -19.36 -9.34 0.59
CA LEU A 42 -20.01 -8.26 -0.16
C LEU A 42 -20.68 -8.76 -1.45
N ASP A 43 -20.15 -9.81 -2.07
CA ASP A 43 -20.71 -10.39 -3.29
C ASP A 43 -22.06 -11.09 -3.03
N ILE A 44 -22.33 -11.60 -1.83
CA ILE A 44 -23.60 -12.26 -1.48
C ILE A 44 -24.82 -11.35 -1.75
N PRO A 45 -24.93 -10.14 -1.15
CA PRO A 45 -26.06 -9.26 -1.43
C PRO A 45 -26.10 -8.80 -2.90
N ILE A 46 -24.95 -8.61 -3.53
CA ILE A 46 -24.87 -8.22 -4.96
C ILE A 46 -25.43 -9.32 -5.85
N TYR A 47 -25.09 -10.58 -5.57
CA TYR A 47 -25.62 -11.74 -6.29
C TYR A 47 -27.13 -11.89 -6.10
N LEU A 48 -27.63 -11.71 -4.88
CA LEU A 48 -29.07 -11.80 -4.59
C LEU A 48 -29.88 -10.81 -5.43
N ILE A 49 -29.36 -9.60 -5.68
CA ILE A 49 -30.03 -8.56 -6.45
C ILE A 49 -29.85 -8.77 -7.97
N THR A 50 -28.61 -9.03 -8.40
CA THR A 50 -28.26 -9.05 -9.83
C THR A 50 -28.49 -10.39 -10.49
N GLN A 51 -28.52 -11.48 -9.71
CA GLN A 51 -28.52 -12.87 -10.18
C GLN A 51 -27.43 -13.15 -11.23
N ASN A 52 -26.32 -12.40 -11.18
CA ASN A 52 -25.25 -12.44 -12.17
C ASN A 52 -23.92 -12.83 -11.51
N TYR A 53 -23.54 -14.09 -11.69
CA TYR A 53 -22.30 -14.62 -11.13
C TYR A 53 -21.04 -13.98 -11.74
N LEU A 54 -21.07 -13.61 -13.02
CA LEU A 54 -19.93 -12.97 -13.69
C LEU A 54 -19.62 -11.60 -13.08
N ALA A 55 -20.67 -10.85 -12.72
CA ALA A 55 -20.50 -9.55 -12.04
C ALA A 55 -19.79 -9.72 -10.69
N CYS A 56 -20.18 -10.70 -9.88
CA CYS A 56 -19.52 -11.01 -8.61
C CYS A 56 -18.06 -11.41 -8.80
N LEU A 57 -17.75 -12.27 -9.79
CA LEU A 57 -16.36 -12.65 -10.09
C LEU A 57 -15.49 -11.45 -10.47
N ILE A 58 -16.01 -10.52 -11.26
CA ILE A 58 -15.30 -9.30 -11.65
C ILE A 58 -15.03 -8.43 -10.41
N ILE A 59 -16.04 -8.23 -9.57
CA ILE A 59 -15.91 -7.43 -8.33
C ILE A 59 -14.87 -8.06 -7.40
N PHE A 60 -14.96 -9.37 -7.18
CA PHE A 60 -13.96 -10.13 -6.42
C PHE A 60 -12.55 -9.95 -6.99
N GLY A 61 -12.38 -10.12 -8.29
CA GLY A 61 -11.08 -9.97 -8.97
C GLY A 61 -10.51 -8.56 -8.84
N ILE A 62 -11.35 -7.53 -8.96
CA ILE A 62 -10.93 -6.13 -8.81
C ILE A 62 -10.50 -5.85 -7.37
N ILE A 63 -11.31 -6.24 -6.38
CA ILE A 63 -11.01 -5.95 -4.97
C ILE A 63 -9.75 -6.69 -4.52
N THR A 64 -9.65 -7.99 -4.83
CA THR A 64 -8.47 -8.80 -4.48
C THR A 64 -7.22 -8.36 -5.22
N GLY A 65 -7.32 -8.10 -6.53
CA GLY A 65 -6.21 -7.63 -7.35
C GLY A 65 -5.70 -6.26 -6.88
N PHE A 66 -6.61 -5.33 -6.58
CA PHE A 66 -6.23 -4.03 -6.03
C PHE A 66 -5.59 -4.18 -4.64
N ALA A 67 -6.14 -5.00 -3.76
CA ALA A 67 -5.56 -5.27 -2.44
C ALA A 67 -4.13 -5.83 -2.56
N PHE A 68 -3.91 -6.78 -3.48
CA PHE A 68 -2.60 -7.38 -3.76
C PHE A 68 -1.57 -6.32 -4.17
N ILE A 69 -1.92 -5.45 -5.12
CA ILE A 69 -1.05 -4.36 -5.57
C ILE A 69 -0.83 -3.34 -4.44
N ALA A 70 -1.87 -3.05 -3.65
CA ALA A 70 -1.80 -2.04 -2.59
C ALA A 70 -0.85 -2.43 -1.45
N VAL A 71 -0.75 -3.73 -1.14
CA VAL A 71 0.17 -4.24 -0.12
C VAL A 71 1.57 -4.56 -0.66
N MET A 72 1.71 -4.68 -1.98
CA MET A 72 2.99 -4.96 -2.63
C MET A 72 4.05 -3.93 -2.24
N LYS A 73 5.22 -4.44 -1.88
CA LYS A 73 6.36 -3.63 -1.45
C LYS A 73 7.21 -3.21 -2.64
N ASP A 74 7.59 -1.93 -2.64
CA ASP A 74 8.55 -1.39 -3.60
C ASP A 74 10.01 -1.69 -3.19
N LYS A 75 10.98 -1.20 -3.99
CA LYS A 75 12.41 -1.37 -3.73
C LYS A 75 12.87 -0.79 -2.38
N ASN A 76 12.11 0.17 -1.83
CA ASN A 76 12.39 0.86 -0.58
C ASN A 76 11.56 0.31 0.59
N ASN A 77 10.91 -0.84 0.41
CA ASN A 77 10.03 -1.47 1.41
C ASN A 77 8.77 -0.63 1.78
N GLY A 78 8.42 0.35 0.94
CA GLY A 78 7.17 1.10 0.96
C GLY A 78 6.04 0.35 0.27
N SER A 79 4.78 0.67 0.58
CA SER A 79 3.60 0.14 -0.12
C SER A 79 2.53 1.22 -0.23
N ILE A 80 1.62 1.10 -1.21
CA ILE A 80 0.53 2.06 -1.44
C ILE A 80 -0.35 2.17 -0.19
N ALA A 81 -0.70 1.04 0.42
CA ALA A 81 -1.47 1.01 1.67
C ALA A 81 -0.74 1.74 2.81
N GLY A 82 0.58 1.61 2.89
CA GLY A 82 1.40 2.32 3.88
C GLY A 82 1.43 3.84 3.64
N MET A 83 1.54 4.26 2.39
CA MET A 83 1.47 5.68 2.02
C MET A 83 0.10 6.28 2.35
N ALA A 84 -0.99 5.57 2.02
CA ALA A 84 -2.34 5.99 2.36
C ALA A 84 -2.54 6.14 3.88
N LEU A 85 -2.02 5.20 4.68
CA LEU A 85 -2.06 5.29 6.14
C LEU A 85 -1.28 6.50 6.66
N ASN A 86 -0.12 6.81 6.06
CA ASN A 86 0.68 7.96 6.44
C ASN A 86 -0.02 9.29 6.11
N ILE A 87 -0.69 9.38 4.96
CA ILE A 87 -1.52 10.54 4.60
C ILE A 87 -2.66 10.70 5.60
N TYR A 88 -3.36 9.61 5.94
CA TYR A 88 -4.43 9.65 6.93
C TYR A 88 -3.94 10.16 8.30
N LYS A 89 -2.80 9.66 8.78
CA LYS A 89 -2.17 10.14 10.02
C LYS A 89 -1.81 11.62 9.94
N TYR A 90 -1.20 12.04 8.83
CA TYR A 90 -0.83 13.43 8.60
C TYR A 90 -2.04 14.37 8.68
N LEU A 91 -3.14 14.02 7.99
CA LEU A 91 -4.37 14.81 8.01
C LEU A 91 -4.98 14.90 9.41
N LYS A 92 -4.91 13.82 10.18
CA LYS A 92 -5.44 13.78 11.56
C LYS A 92 -4.59 14.58 12.54
N GLU A 93 -3.27 14.58 12.39
CA GLU A 93 -2.33 15.15 13.36
C GLU A 93 -1.87 16.58 13.00
N GLN A 94 -2.41 17.17 11.94
CA GLN A 94 -2.02 18.50 11.48
C GLN A 94 -2.34 19.58 12.52
N LYS A 95 -1.30 20.08 13.19
CA LYS A 95 -1.42 21.18 14.16
C LYS A 95 -1.52 22.51 13.41
N PHE A 96 -2.59 23.26 13.67
CA PHE A 96 -2.77 24.61 13.16
C PHE A 96 -2.03 25.63 14.05
N TYR A 97 -1.02 26.29 13.50
CA TYR A 97 -0.30 27.36 14.20
C TYR A 97 -0.75 28.71 13.65
N LYS A 98 -1.45 29.51 14.47
CA LYS A 98 -1.74 30.91 14.14
C LYS A 98 -0.49 31.75 14.32
N TYR A 99 -0.01 32.37 13.25
CA TYR A 99 1.01 33.41 13.34
C TYR A 99 0.37 34.67 13.92
N VAL A 100 0.90 35.15 15.05
CA VAL A 100 0.50 36.44 15.63
C VAL A 100 1.59 37.45 15.28
N THR A 101 1.25 38.43 14.46
CA THR A 101 2.12 39.58 14.20
C THR A 101 2.22 40.40 15.49
N LYS A 102 3.39 40.42 16.13
CA LYS A 102 3.64 41.33 17.24
C LYS A 102 3.78 42.73 16.66
N GLU A 103 2.75 43.57 16.81
CA GLU A 103 2.90 45.00 16.57
C GLU A 103 3.94 45.55 17.55
N LYS A 104 5.03 46.12 17.00
CA LYS A 104 6.02 46.86 17.80
C LYS A 104 5.34 48.15 18.26
N LYS A 105 5.17 48.29 19.58
CA LYS A 105 4.90 49.57 20.25
C LYS A 105 6.08 50.51 20.13
#